data_AF-A0A0N4VDT6-F1
#
_entry.id   AF-A0A0N4VDT6-F1
#
_cell.length_a   1.000
_cell.length_b   1.000
_cell.length_c   1.000
_cell.angle_alpha   90.00
_cell.angle_beta   90.00
_cell.angle_gamma   90.00
#
_symmetry.space_group_name_H-M   'P 1'
#
loop_
_entity.id
_entity.type
_entity.pdbx_description
1 polymer ?
#
loop_
_entity_poly.entity_id
_entity_poly.type
_entity_poly.pdbx_seq_one_letter_code
_entity_poly.pdbx_strand_id
1 'polypeptide(L)'
;MFGTLWLGLFLYNFRKTPYLTRSRREWLADYALPASVLIMSFTGAYVFSEVTSKPMNIFSILAANIFLLPWRVYFLCAVLGFSLSFLFFMDQNITSAIINNPQNKLKKGPSQNLDLFVVAILNIFLSLYGLPWMHGALPHSPLHLRALADVEERVQQGHVHEVIMNVRETRLASLIAHTLILISSVTLLPTPLQLIPTSVLHGLFLYMALTSLSGNEMFERLLLLITEQQAYPPTHYIRRVPQRKVHLFTTCQLTQLIILCAFGFSPYPFIEMIFPIVCFLFLPVRHLLIPRIIDYKYLDALDGRH
;
A
#
# COMPACT_ATOMS: atom_id res chain seq x y z
N MET A 1 -12.78 7.71 -14.23
CA MET A 1 -11.42 7.48 -13.74
C MET A 1 -10.63 8.77 -13.55
N PHE A 2 -10.23 9.50 -14.61
CA PHE A 2 -9.42 10.71 -14.41
C PHE A 2 -10.13 11.83 -13.64
N GLY A 3 -11.45 11.97 -13.78
CA GLY A 3 -12.24 12.95 -13.02
C GLY A 3 -12.20 12.73 -11.51
N THR A 4 -12.29 11.48 -11.03
CA THR A 4 -12.21 11.16 -9.59
C THR A 4 -10.82 11.44 -9.04
N LEU A 5 -9.78 11.08 -9.78
CA LEU A 5 -8.41 11.40 -9.43
C LEU A 5 -8.17 12.91 -9.37
N TRP A 6 -8.58 13.64 -10.41
CA TRP A 6 -8.37 15.09 -10.49
C TRP A 6 -9.07 15.80 -9.34
N LEU A 7 -10.34 15.46 -9.08
CA LEU A 7 -11.12 16.07 -8.01
C LEU A 7 -10.59 15.68 -6.63
N GLY A 8 -10.18 14.43 -6.43
CA GLY A 8 -9.53 13.99 -5.20
C GLY A 8 -8.23 14.74 -4.91
N LEU A 9 -7.34 14.86 -5.92
CA LEU A 9 -6.09 15.61 -5.79
C LEU A 9 -6.33 17.11 -5.60
N PHE A 10 -7.33 17.67 -6.27
CA PHE A 10 -7.70 19.07 -6.14
C PHE A 10 -8.17 19.38 -4.70
N LEU A 11 -9.08 18.58 -4.16
CA LEU A 11 -9.57 18.72 -2.78
C LEU A 11 -8.45 18.49 -1.75
N TYR A 12 -7.57 17.52 -1.98
CA TYR A 12 -6.41 17.28 -1.12
C TYR A 12 -5.42 18.45 -1.13
N ASN A 13 -5.07 18.97 -2.32
CA ASN A 13 -4.16 20.11 -2.49
C ASN A 13 -4.75 21.43 -2.00
N PHE A 14 -6.07 21.49 -1.80
CA PHE A 14 -6.74 22.63 -1.19
C PHE A 14 -6.19 22.94 0.21
N ARG A 15 -5.62 21.94 0.89
CA ARG A 15 -4.86 22.12 2.14
C ARG A 15 -3.71 23.11 2.00
N LYS A 16 -3.10 23.30 0.84
CA LYS A 16 -1.97 24.22 0.63
C LYS A 16 -2.39 25.61 0.17
N THR A 17 -3.66 25.78 -0.19
CA THR A 17 -4.17 27.04 -0.73
C THR A 17 -4.46 28.05 0.39
N PRO A 18 -4.35 29.37 0.12
CA PRO A 18 -4.67 30.42 1.09
C PRO A 18 -6.18 30.61 1.30
N TYR A 19 -7.03 29.90 0.55
CA TYR A 19 -8.48 30.02 0.64
C TYR A 19 -9.02 29.24 1.85
N LEU A 20 -10.08 29.76 2.48
CA LEU A 20 -10.76 29.20 3.67
C LEU A 20 -9.93 29.21 4.98
N THR A 21 -10.64 29.05 6.10
CA THR A 21 -10.02 28.88 7.42
C THR A 21 -9.30 27.53 7.52
N ARG A 22 -8.24 27.46 8.35
CA ARG A 22 -7.42 26.26 8.54
C ARG A 22 -8.24 25.02 8.86
N SER A 23 -9.18 25.11 9.80
CA SER A 23 -10.02 23.97 10.19
C SER A 23 -10.89 23.45 9.04
N ARG A 24 -11.44 24.33 8.20
CA ARG A 24 -12.26 23.92 7.05
C ARG A 24 -11.41 23.27 5.96
N ARG A 25 -10.17 23.73 5.76
CA ARG A 25 -9.20 23.12 4.85
C ARG A 25 -8.81 21.72 5.29
N GLU A 26 -8.54 21.52 6.58
CA GLU A 26 -8.20 20.21 7.15
C GLU A 26 -9.36 19.22 6.95
N TRP A 27 -10.58 19.61 7.30
CA TRP A 27 -11.78 18.80 7.03
C TRP A 27 -11.94 18.45 5.54
N LEU A 28 -11.80 19.43 4.65
CA LEU A 28 -11.95 19.18 3.21
C LEU A 28 -10.91 18.22 2.66
N ALA A 29 -9.66 18.30 3.15
CA ALA A 29 -8.58 17.42 2.75
C ALA A 29 -8.77 15.98 3.27
N ASP A 30 -9.24 15.82 4.51
CA ASP A 30 -9.49 14.50 5.11
C ASP A 30 -10.64 13.76 4.42
N TYR A 31 -11.69 14.49 4.01
CA TYR A 31 -12.84 13.94 3.29
C TYR A 31 -12.69 13.97 1.75
N ALA A 32 -11.53 14.38 1.22
CA ALA A 32 -11.30 14.53 -0.22
C ALA A 32 -11.62 13.23 -1.00
N LEU A 33 -11.13 12.09 -0.53
CA LEU A 33 -11.32 10.80 -1.20
C LEU A 33 -12.80 10.35 -1.19
N PRO A 34 -13.49 10.23 -0.03
CA PRO A 34 -14.92 9.91 0.00
C PRO A 34 -15.78 10.89 -0.80
N ALA A 35 -15.54 12.20 -0.67
CA ALA A 35 -16.28 13.22 -1.42
C ALA A 35 -16.09 13.04 -2.94
N SER A 36 -14.87 12.74 -3.38
CA SER A 36 -14.58 12.55 -4.81
C SER A 36 -15.31 11.35 -5.41
N VAL A 37 -15.40 10.25 -4.65
CA VAL A 37 -16.14 9.05 -5.06
C VAL A 37 -17.62 9.37 -5.13
N LEU A 38 -18.20 10.03 -4.13
CA LEU A 38 -19.63 10.34 -4.10
C LEU A 38 -20.03 11.30 -5.23
N ILE A 39 -19.31 12.40 -5.42
CA ILE A 39 -19.60 13.40 -6.45
C ILE A 39 -19.54 12.75 -7.84
N MET A 40 -18.47 12.02 -8.12
CA MET A 40 -18.29 11.39 -9.44
C MET A 40 -19.19 10.18 -9.65
N SER A 41 -19.61 9.48 -8.60
CA SER A 41 -20.63 8.44 -8.70
C SER A 41 -21.98 9.05 -9.04
N PHE A 42 -22.34 10.17 -8.41
CA PHE A 42 -23.57 10.90 -8.73
C PHE A 42 -23.55 11.43 -10.18
N THR A 43 -22.45 12.07 -10.59
CA THR A 43 -22.27 12.50 -11.98
C THR A 43 -22.31 11.31 -12.94
N GLY A 44 -21.69 10.20 -12.60
CA GLY A 44 -21.72 8.96 -13.40
C GLY A 44 -23.13 8.41 -13.56
N ALA A 45 -23.90 8.34 -12.47
CA ALA A 45 -25.26 7.80 -12.49
C ALA A 45 -26.25 8.69 -13.26
N TYR A 46 -26.18 10.02 -13.12
CA TYR A 46 -27.11 10.96 -13.76
C TYR A 46 -26.73 11.33 -15.20
N VAL A 47 -25.44 11.50 -15.50
CA VAL A 47 -24.96 11.96 -16.82
C VAL A 47 -24.62 10.78 -17.72
N PHE A 48 -24.17 9.65 -17.17
CA PHE A 48 -23.70 8.48 -17.92
C PHE A 48 -24.46 7.20 -17.53
N SER A 49 -25.79 7.28 -17.51
CA SER A 49 -26.70 6.19 -17.11
C SER A 49 -26.55 4.89 -17.95
N GLU A 50 -25.89 4.96 -19.11
CA GLU A 50 -25.65 3.83 -20.01
C GLU A 50 -24.51 2.88 -19.56
N VAL A 51 -23.74 3.22 -18.53
CA VAL A 51 -22.64 2.34 -18.05
C VAL A 51 -23.23 1.21 -17.20
N THR A 52 -23.42 0.04 -17.82
CA THR A 52 -23.87 -1.17 -17.13
C THR A 52 -22.93 -1.55 -15.98
N SER A 53 -23.42 -1.48 -14.75
CA SER A 53 -22.75 -2.05 -13.59
C SER A 53 -22.90 -3.57 -13.60
N LYS A 54 -21.78 -4.29 -13.39
CA LYS A 54 -21.81 -5.75 -13.30
C LYS A 54 -22.54 -6.16 -12.01
N PRO A 55 -23.54 -7.05 -12.06
CA PRO A 55 -24.16 -7.55 -10.84
C PRO A 55 -23.10 -8.29 -10.01
N MET A 56 -22.99 -7.93 -8.73
CA MET A 56 -22.19 -8.69 -7.78
C MET A 56 -23.00 -9.90 -7.36
N ASN A 57 -22.56 -11.09 -7.79
CA ASN A 57 -23.14 -12.34 -7.33
C ASN A 57 -22.69 -12.61 -5.90
N ILE A 58 -23.64 -12.93 -5.03
CA ILE A 58 -23.36 -13.41 -3.68
C ILE A 58 -22.65 -14.77 -3.81
N PHE A 59 -21.44 -14.87 -3.30
CA PHE A 59 -20.67 -16.12 -3.32
C PHE A 59 -21.42 -17.19 -2.53
N SER A 60 -21.68 -18.33 -3.16
CA SER A 60 -22.16 -19.53 -2.45
C SER A 60 -21.00 -20.15 -1.69
N ILE A 61 -21.18 -20.40 -0.40
CA ILE A 61 -20.22 -21.15 0.43
C ILE A 61 -20.24 -22.60 -0.06
N LEU A 62 -19.20 -23.00 -0.78
CA LEU A 62 -19.04 -24.38 -1.24
C LEU A 62 -17.95 -25.05 -0.39
N ALA A 63 -18.37 -25.94 0.51
CA ALA A 63 -17.44 -26.82 1.20
C ALA A 63 -16.84 -27.79 0.16
N ALA A 64 -15.56 -27.63 -0.15
CA ALA A 64 -14.89 -28.51 -1.09
C ALA A 64 -14.72 -29.92 -0.48
N ASN A 65 -15.00 -30.97 -1.26
CA ASN A 65 -14.76 -32.36 -0.83
C ASN A 65 -13.24 -32.67 -0.91
N ILE A 66 -12.54 -32.53 0.22
CA ILE A 66 -11.07 -32.70 0.33
C ILE A 66 -10.63 -34.16 0.15
N PHE A 67 -11.52 -35.13 0.41
CA PHE A 67 -11.19 -36.55 0.50
C PHE A 67 -11.26 -37.33 -0.84
N LEU A 68 -11.70 -36.69 -1.93
CA LEU A 68 -11.86 -37.37 -3.22
C LEU A 68 -10.60 -37.31 -4.12
N LEU A 69 -9.54 -36.64 -3.66
CA LEU A 69 -8.37 -36.30 -4.49
C LEU A 69 -7.28 -37.39 -4.42
N PRO A 70 -6.59 -37.68 -5.55
CA PRO A 70 -5.51 -38.66 -5.58
C PRO A 70 -4.28 -38.18 -4.78
N TRP A 71 -3.50 -39.10 -4.22
CA TRP A 71 -2.39 -38.77 -3.31
C TRP A 71 -1.35 -37.78 -3.89
N ARG A 72 -1.12 -37.82 -5.21
CA ARG A 72 -0.23 -36.91 -5.93
C ARG A 72 -0.63 -35.44 -5.79
N VAL A 73 -1.94 -35.18 -5.70
CA VAL A 73 -2.48 -33.81 -5.55
C VAL A 73 -2.16 -33.28 -4.16
N TYR A 74 -2.17 -34.10 -3.11
CA TYR A 74 -1.78 -33.64 -1.77
C TYR A 74 -0.32 -33.17 -1.73
N PHE A 75 0.60 -33.89 -2.40
CA PHE A 75 1.99 -33.46 -2.49
C PHE A 75 2.13 -32.13 -3.25
N LEU A 76 1.44 -31.97 -4.38
CA LEU A 76 1.44 -30.72 -5.14
C LEU A 76 0.88 -29.57 -4.29
N CYS A 77 -0.25 -29.78 -3.61
CA CYS A 77 -0.86 -28.79 -2.73
C CYS A 77 0.05 -28.40 -1.55
N ALA A 78 0.86 -29.33 -1.01
CA ALA A 78 1.83 -29.01 0.03
C ALA A 78 2.92 -28.06 -0.48
N VAL A 79 3.44 -28.28 -1.69
CA VAL A 79 4.43 -27.39 -2.33
C VAL A 79 3.82 -26.01 -2.61
N LEU A 80 2.61 -25.96 -3.18
CA LEU A 80 1.90 -24.70 -3.44
C LEU A 80 1.59 -23.95 -2.15
N GLY A 81 1.12 -24.66 -1.13
CA GLY A 81 0.80 -24.12 0.20
C GLY A 81 2.04 -23.56 0.90
N PHE A 82 3.20 -24.20 0.76
CA PHE A 82 4.47 -23.69 1.28
C PHE A 82 4.84 -22.35 0.60
N SER A 83 4.77 -22.28 -0.73
CA SER A 83 5.07 -21.06 -1.48
C SER A 83 4.14 -19.91 -1.11
N LEU A 84 2.84 -20.20 -0.96
CA LEU A 84 1.85 -19.22 -0.52
C LEU A 84 2.07 -18.76 0.93
N SER A 85 2.36 -19.69 1.84
CA SER A 85 2.66 -19.35 3.24
C SER A 85 3.86 -18.42 3.33
N PHE A 86 4.87 -18.63 2.47
CA PHE A 86 6.02 -17.75 2.37
C PHE A 86 5.66 -16.34 1.86
N LEU A 87 4.75 -16.22 0.88
CA LEU A 87 4.21 -14.93 0.44
C LEU A 87 3.53 -14.19 1.59
N PHE A 88 2.63 -14.85 2.32
CA PHE A 88 1.93 -14.23 3.45
C PHE A 88 2.88 -13.80 4.56
N PHE A 89 3.92 -14.60 4.82
CA PHE A 89 4.97 -14.23 5.76
C PHE A 89 5.70 -12.96 5.31
N MET A 90 6.09 -12.87 4.03
CA MET A 90 6.80 -11.71 3.49
C MET A 90 5.93 -10.45 3.52
N ASP A 91 4.69 -10.54 3.01
CA ASP A 91 3.77 -9.40 2.96
C ASP A 91 3.44 -8.86 4.35
N GLN A 92 3.20 -9.75 5.33
CA GLN A 92 2.91 -9.35 6.70
C GLN A 92 4.11 -8.67 7.35
N ASN A 93 5.32 -9.21 7.17
CA ASN A 93 6.53 -8.61 7.74
C ASN A 93 6.88 -7.27 7.11
N ILE A 94 6.77 -7.14 5.78
CA ILE A 94 7.01 -5.88 5.08
C ILE A 94 5.99 -4.84 5.52
N THR A 95 4.70 -5.19 5.52
CA THR A 95 3.61 -4.30 5.96
C THR A 95 3.83 -3.85 7.41
N SER A 96 4.14 -4.78 8.30
CA SER A 96 4.42 -4.49 9.72
C SER A 96 5.66 -3.62 9.89
N ALA A 97 6.72 -3.83 9.12
CA ALA A 97 7.93 -3.01 9.17
C ALA A 97 7.68 -1.57 8.69
N ILE A 98 6.86 -1.37 7.65
CA ILE A 98 6.48 -0.03 7.16
C ILE A 98 5.66 0.73 8.21
N ILE A 99 4.68 0.05 8.83
CA ILE A 99 3.83 0.63 9.87
C ILE A 99 4.65 0.96 11.12
N ASN A 100 5.50 0.04 11.56
CA ASN A 100 6.34 0.18 12.75
C ASN A 100 7.62 1.00 12.51
N ASN A 101 7.71 1.71 11.38
CA ASN A 101 8.81 2.64 11.16
C ASN A 101 8.83 3.70 12.27
N PRO A 102 9.98 3.98 12.93
CA PRO A 102 10.08 5.00 13.97
C PRO A 102 9.59 6.39 13.53
N GLN A 103 9.62 6.70 12.23
CA GLN A 103 9.06 7.93 11.65
C GLN A 103 7.55 8.10 11.93
N ASN A 104 6.81 6.99 12.06
CA ASN A 104 5.38 6.99 12.34
C ASN A 104 5.05 7.23 13.83
N LYS A 105 6.05 7.25 14.73
CA LYS A 105 5.90 7.55 16.16
C LYS A 105 4.73 6.81 16.84
N LEU A 106 4.61 5.51 16.55
CA LEU A 106 3.65 4.65 17.24
C LEU A 106 4.02 4.51 18.73
N LYS A 107 3.01 4.48 19.60
CA LYS A 107 3.19 4.40 21.05
C LYS A 107 3.21 2.95 21.53
N LYS A 108 2.44 2.07 20.91
CA LYS A 108 2.45 0.64 21.24
C LYS A 108 3.59 -0.06 20.52
N GLY A 109 4.22 -1.02 21.20
CA GLY A 109 5.31 -1.81 20.65
C GLY A 109 4.85 -2.76 19.52
N PRO A 110 5.78 -3.19 18.65
CA PRO A 110 5.47 -4.10 17.56
C PRO A 110 5.12 -5.50 18.06
N SER A 111 4.15 -6.17 17.42
CA SER A 111 3.74 -7.54 17.75
C SER A 111 3.70 -8.45 16.52
N GLN A 112 4.80 -8.48 15.77
CA GLN A 112 4.89 -9.19 14.48
C GLN A 112 4.49 -10.67 14.55
N ASN A 113 4.96 -11.39 15.58
CA ASN A 113 4.69 -12.81 15.72
C ASN A 113 3.22 -13.10 16.04
N LEU A 114 2.58 -12.24 16.84
CA LEU A 114 1.16 -12.39 17.19
C LEU A 114 0.30 -12.14 15.95
N ASP A 115 0.62 -11.09 15.19
CA ASP A 115 -0.11 -10.75 13.97
C ASP A 115 -0.07 -11.92 12.97
N LEU A 116 1.10 -12.54 12.78
CA LEU A 116 1.26 -13.71 11.92
C LEU A 116 0.45 -14.92 12.43
N PHE A 117 0.44 -15.17 13.73
CA PHE A 117 -0.33 -16.25 14.34
C PHE A 117 -1.84 -16.07 14.16
N VAL A 118 -2.35 -14.85 14.34
CA VAL A 118 -3.77 -14.53 14.14
C VAL A 118 -4.16 -14.70 12.67
N VAL A 119 -3.35 -14.21 11.73
CA VAL A 119 -3.60 -14.39 10.30
C VAL A 119 -3.59 -15.88 9.92
N ALA A 120 -2.70 -16.69 10.49
CA ALA A 120 -2.66 -18.14 10.26
C ALA A 120 -3.95 -18.82 10.74
N ILE A 121 -4.42 -18.52 11.95
CA ILE A 121 -5.67 -19.07 12.48
C ILE A 121 -6.85 -18.68 11.58
N LEU A 122 -6.96 -17.40 11.23
CA LEU A 122 -8.04 -16.92 10.36
C LEU A 122 -8.02 -17.65 9.01
N ASN A 123 -6.86 -17.76 8.36
CA ASN A 123 -6.78 -18.43 7.06
C ASN A 123 -7.11 -19.93 7.11
N ILE A 124 -6.85 -20.62 8.22
CA ILE A 124 -7.35 -22.00 8.42
C ILE A 124 -8.87 -22.03 8.36
N PHE A 125 -9.54 -21.12 9.09
CA PHE A 125 -11.01 -21.03 9.04
C PHE A 125 -11.51 -20.68 7.63
N LEU A 126 -10.94 -19.66 6.98
CA LEU A 126 -11.34 -19.29 5.61
C LEU A 126 -11.15 -20.44 4.61
N SER A 127 -10.07 -21.22 4.74
CA SER A 127 -9.81 -22.38 3.89
C SER A 127 -10.83 -23.50 4.06
N LEU A 128 -11.37 -23.71 5.26
CA LEU A 128 -12.40 -24.73 5.51
C LEU A 128 -13.73 -24.37 4.85
N TYR A 129 -14.06 -23.08 4.79
CA TYR A 129 -15.30 -22.57 4.17
C TYR A 129 -15.13 -22.21 2.68
N GLY A 130 -13.95 -22.43 2.09
CA GLY A 130 -13.67 -22.09 0.69
C GLY A 130 -13.70 -20.58 0.40
N LEU A 131 -13.49 -19.75 1.42
CA LEU A 131 -13.47 -18.29 1.31
C LEU A 131 -12.08 -17.79 0.89
N PRO A 132 -11.98 -16.63 0.20
CA PRO A 132 -10.71 -16.06 -0.23
C PRO A 132 -9.83 -15.70 0.97
N TRP A 133 -8.55 -16.07 0.92
CA TRP A 133 -7.62 -15.83 2.03
C TRP A 133 -7.33 -14.35 2.27
N MET A 134 -6.96 -14.04 3.52
CA MET A 134 -6.66 -12.70 4.00
C MET A 134 -5.16 -12.55 4.29
N HIS A 135 -4.60 -11.40 3.92
CA HIS A 135 -3.19 -11.06 4.11
C HIS A 135 -3.04 -9.55 4.35
N GLY A 136 -1.85 -9.10 4.77
CA GLY A 136 -1.56 -7.69 5.02
C GLY A 136 -1.67 -6.84 3.76
N ALA A 137 -2.49 -5.80 3.79
CA ALA A 137 -2.68 -4.91 2.65
C ALA A 137 -1.63 -3.79 2.64
N LEU A 138 -0.65 -3.89 1.75
CA LEU A 138 0.49 -2.98 1.63
C LEU A 138 0.14 -1.50 1.40
N PRO A 139 -0.75 -1.11 0.46
CA PRO A 139 -1.09 0.29 0.29
C PRO A 139 -2.11 0.77 1.34
N HIS A 140 -3.02 -0.10 1.77
CA HIS A 140 -4.12 0.29 2.64
C HIS A 140 -3.68 0.54 4.07
N SER A 141 -2.79 -0.29 4.62
CA SER A 141 -2.32 -0.15 6.01
C SER A 141 -1.58 1.18 6.30
N PRO A 142 -0.59 1.63 5.51
CA PRO A 142 0.05 2.92 5.72
C PRO A 142 -0.88 4.10 5.43
N LEU A 143 -1.81 3.97 4.46
CA LEU A 143 -2.83 5.00 4.22
C LEU A 143 -3.78 5.13 5.42
N HIS A 144 -4.19 4.02 6.02
CA HIS A 144 -5.00 4.02 7.24
C HIS A 144 -4.25 4.64 8.42
N LEU A 145 -2.97 4.32 8.58
CA LEU A 145 -2.11 4.96 9.59
C LEU A 145 -2.02 6.47 9.36
N ARG A 146 -1.80 6.90 8.12
CA ARG A 146 -1.69 8.32 7.76
C ARG A 146 -3.01 9.07 7.99
N ALA A 147 -4.15 8.43 7.74
CA ALA A 147 -5.47 9.00 8.02
C ALA A 147 -5.76 9.17 9.54
N LEU A 148 -5.05 8.44 10.39
CA LEU A 148 -5.12 8.54 11.86
C LEU A 148 -3.98 9.39 12.45
N ALA A 149 -3.08 9.90 11.60
CA ALA A 149 -1.89 10.63 11.99
C ALA A 149 -2.12 12.14 11.91
N ASP A 150 -1.75 12.86 12.96
CA ASP A 150 -1.66 14.31 12.92
C ASP A 150 -0.33 14.68 12.22
N VAL A 151 -0.43 15.26 11.02
CA VAL A 151 0.72 15.65 10.19
C VAL A 151 0.95 17.15 10.29
N GLU A 152 2.16 17.56 10.66
CA GLU A 152 2.57 18.97 10.65
C GLU A 152 3.57 19.23 9.53
N GLU A 153 3.38 20.35 8.83
CA GLU A 153 4.35 20.89 7.90
C GLU A 153 5.42 21.66 8.70
N ARG A 154 6.63 21.09 8.76
CA ARG A 154 7.79 21.74 9.36
C ARG A 154 8.73 22.22 8.25
N VAL A 155 8.98 23.52 8.23
CA VAL A 155 9.97 24.09 7.32
C VAL A 155 11.35 23.87 7.91
N GLN A 156 12.08 22.89 7.38
CA GLN A 156 13.49 22.73 7.70
C GLN A 156 14.31 23.27 6.54
N GLN A 157 15.11 24.29 6.81
CA GLN A 157 16.09 24.85 5.85
C GLN A 157 15.47 25.24 4.49
N GLY A 158 14.30 25.89 4.51
CA GLY A 158 13.62 26.39 3.30
C GLY A 158 12.74 25.36 2.57
N HIS A 159 12.77 24.09 2.96
CA HIS A 159 11.89 23.05 2.42
C HIS A 159 10.83 22.62 3.44
N VAL A 160 9.59 22.49 2.95
CA VAL A 160 8.44 22.06 3.75
C VAL A 160 8.44 20.54 3.83
N HIS A 161 8.69 19.99 5.02
CA HIS A 161 8.58 18.55 5.28
C HIS A 161 7.34 18.25 6.10
N GLU A 162 6.56 17.26 5.65
CA GLU A 162 5.44 16.72 6.41
C GLU A 162 5.99 15.72 7.44
N VAL A 163 5.89 16.04 8.73
CA VAL A 163 6.33 15.17 9.83
C VAL A 163 5.11 14.70 10.60
N ILE A 164 5.00 13.39 10.79
CA ILE A 164 3.98 12.79 11.65
C ILE A 164 4.31 13.16 13.10
N MET A 165 3.35 13.79 13.79
CA MET A 165 3.54 14.24 15.18
C MET A 165 3.06 13.21 16.17
N ASN A 166 1.84 12.71 15.97
CA ASN A 166 1.20 11.73 16.83
C ASN A 166 0.21 10.91 16.00
N VAL A 167 0.04 9.64 16.35
CA VAL A 167 -0.89 8.73 15.68
C VAL A 167 -1.95 8.26 16.66
N ARG A 168 -3.21 8.32 16.25
CA ARG A 168 -4.35 7.83 17.03
C ARG A 168 -4.55 6.34 16.80
N GLU A 169 -3.94 5.52 17.65
CA GLU A 169 -4.08 4.07 17.57
C GLU A 169 -5.46 3.59 18.06
N THR A 170 -6.40 3.43 17.13
CA THR A 170 -7.79 3.05 17.41
C THR A 170 -8.10 1.64 16.88
N ARG A 171 -8.77 0.82 17.69
CA ARG A 171 -9.33 -0.48 17.24
C ARG A 171 -10.71 -0.31 16.61
N LEU A 172 -11.43 0.71 17.06
CA LEU A 172 -12.82 0.97 16.73
C LEU A 172 -13.00 1.34 15.24
N ALA A 173 -12.07 2.08 14.64
CA ALA A 173 -12.12 2.40 13.21
C ALA A 173 -12.13 1.15 12.34
N SER A 174 -11.24 0.19 12.62
CA SER A 174 -11.18 -1.09 11.90
C SER A 174 -12.44 -1.93 12.14
N LEU A 175 -12.96 -1.97 13.38
CA LEU A 175 -14.17 -2.70 13.70
C LEU A 175 -15.37 -2.13 12.95
N ILE A 176 -15.57 -0.81 12.98
CA ILE A 176 -16.63 -0.12 12.25
C ILE A 176 -16.52 -0.38 10.74
N ALA A 177 -15.31 -0.32 10.17
CA ALA A 177 -15.12 -0.58 8.75
C ALA A 177 -15.56 -2.01 8.37
N HIS A 178 -15.14 -3.03 9.13
CA HIS A 178 -15.51 -4.42 8.85
C HIS A 178 -16.99 -4.71 9.12
N THR A 179 -17.60 -4.10 10.14
CA THR A 179 -19.05 -4.23 10.38
C THR A 179 -19.86 -3.54 9.29
N LEU A 180 -19.43 -2.37 8.80
CA LEU A 180 -20.05 -1.70 7.65
C LEU A 180 -19.93 -2.54 6.37
N ILE A 181 -18.79 -3.19 6.13
CA ILE A 181 -18.63 -4.12 4.99
C ILE A 181 -19.61 -5.29 5.13
N LEU A 182 -19.74 -5.88 6.31
CA LEU A 182 -20.68 -6.97 6.57
C LEU A 182 -22.14 -6.54 6.34
N ILE A 183 -22.55 -5.42 6.93
CA ILE A 183 -23.92 -4.88 6.75
C ILE A 183 -24.17 -4.58 5.29
N SER A 184 -23.20 -3.92 4.62
CA SER A 184 -23.26 -3.59 3.20
C SER A 184 -23.45 -4.83 2.32
N SER A 185 -22.77 -5.92 2.64
CA SER A 185 -22.92 -7.18 1.90
C SER A 185 -24.31 -7.80 2.03
N VAL A 186 -24.99 -7.61 3.16
CA VAL A 186 -26.32 -8.20 3.40
C VAL A 186 -27.45 -7.29 2.91
N THR A 187 -27.32 -5.97 3.05
CA THR A 187 -28.43 -5.02 2.83
C THR A 187 -28.25 -4.10 1.63
N LEU A 188 -27.00 -3.78 1.27
CA LEU A 188 -26.65 -2.67 0.38
C LEU A 188 -26.13 -3.14 -1.00
N LEU A 189 -25.76 -4.42 -1.10
CA LEU A 189 -25.41 -5.11 -2.35
C LEU A 189 -26.48 -5.06 -3.47
N PRO A 190 -27.80 -5.07 -3.20
CA PRO A 190 -28.79 -5.13 -4.27
C PRO A 190 -29.17 -3.77 -4.90
N THR A 191 -29.04 -2.61 -4.23
CA THR A 191 -29.64 -1.36 -4.74
C THR A 191 -28.71 -0.15 -4.91
N PRO A 192 -27.99 0.40 -3.90
CA PRO A 192 -27.18 1.61 -4.12
C PRO A 192 -25.71 1.35 -4.51
N LEU A 193 -25.09 0.23 -4.14
CA LEU A 193 -23.68 -0.03 -4.51
C LEU A 193 -23.48 -0.27 -6.00
N GLN A 194 -24.50 -0.79 -6.68
CA GLN A 194 -24.49 -0.97 -8.14
C GLN A 194 -24.50 0.36 -8.90
N LEU A 195 -24.85 1.47 -8.24
CA LEU A 195 -24.84 2.80 -8.85
C LEU A 195 -23.42 3.38 -8.94
N ILE A 196 -22.43 2.80 -8.23
CA ILE A 196 -21.05 3.26 -8.29
C ILE A 196 -20.39 2.67 -9.56
N PRO A 197 -20.04 3.48 -10.56
CA PRO A 197 -19.41 2.97 -11.77
C PRO A 197 -18.03 2.39 -11.46
N THR A 198 -17.66 1.27 -12.07
CA THR A 198 -16.30 0.69 -11.93
C THR A 198 -15.21 1.68 -12.32
N SER A 199 -15.49 2.56 -13.29
CA SER A 199 -14.64 3.67 -13.71
C SER A 199 -14.31 4.67 -12.60
N VAL A 200 -15.18 4.84 -11.60
CA VAL A 200 -14.93 5.68 -10.42
C VAL A 200 -13.94 4.99 -9.49
N LEU A 201 -14.15 3.69 -9.23
CA LEU A 201 -13.28 2.85 -8.41
C LEU A 201 -11.86 2.77 -8.98
N HIS A 202 -11.70 2.62 -10.31
CA HIS A 202 -10.38 2.68 -10.95
C HIS A 202 -9.64 3.98 -10.67
N GLY A 203 -10.35 5.11 -10.59
CA GLY A 203 -9.71 6.38 -10.28
C GLY A 203 -9.40 6.55 -8.79
N LEU A 204 -10.20 5.93 -7.91
CA LEU A 204 -9.84 5.79 -6.49
C LEU A 204 -8.56 4.96 -6.32
N PHE A 205 -8.42 3.83 -7.03
CA PHE A 205 -7.19 3.04 -6.99
C PHE A 205 -5.98 3.82 -7.52
N LEU A 206 -6.16 4.60 -8.60
CA LEU A 206 -5.10 5.45 -9.13
C LEU A 206 -4.71 6.58 -8.16
N TYR A 207 -5.68 7.19 -7.46
CA TYR A 207 -5.41 8.15 -6.40
C TYR A 207 -4.62 7.52 -5.25
N MET A 208 -5.01 6.33 -4.79
CA MET A 208 -4.28 5.59 -3.74
C MET A 208 -2.85 5.24 -4.20
N ALA A 209 -2.67 4.86 -5.47
CA ALA A 209 -1.35 4.59 -6.02
C ALA A 209 -0.46 5.85 -5.99
N LEU A 210 -0.94 6.98 -6.49
CA LEU A 210 -0.17 8.24 -6.50
C LEU A 210 0.15 8.76 -5.10
N THR A 211 -0.82 8.71 -4.18
CA THR A 211 -0.60 9.19 -2.81
C THR A 211 0.36 8.28 -2.03
N SER A 212 0.41 6.98 -2.34
CA SER A 212 1.37 6.05 -1.74
C SER A 212 2.82 6.25 -2.24
N LEU A 213 3.01 6.84 -3.43
CA LEU A 213 4.34 7.23 -3.92
C LEU A 213 4.89 8.43 -3.16
N SER A 214 4.01 9.32 -2.66
CA SER A 214 4.41 10.51 -1.91
C SER A 214 4.93 10.14 -0.51
N GLY A 215 6.21 10.40 -0.26
CA GLY A 215 6.90 10.01 0.98
C GLY A 215 7.68 8.69 0.88
N ASN A 216 7.74 8.07 -0.30
CA ASN A 216 8.63 6.95 -0.54
C ASN A 216 10.04 7.46 -0.89
N GLU A 217 11.02 7.18 -0.03
CA GLU A 217 12.42 7.59 -0.22
C GLU A 217 13.03 7.05 -1.52
N MET A 218 12.65 5.85 -1.98
CA MET A 218 13.11 5.35 -3.28
C MET A 218 12.60 6.24 -4.42
N PHE A 219 11.33 6.64 -4.37
CA PHE A 219 10.72 7.49 -5.39
C PHE A 219 11.30 8.91 -5.38
N GLU A 220 11.55 9.49 -4.20
CA GLU A 220 12.24 10.77 -4.09
C GLU A 220 13.64 10.71 -4.71
N ARG A 221 14.40 9.65 -4.42
CA ARG A 221 15.74 9.45 -5.01
C ARG A 221 15.70 9.13 -6.51
N LEU A 222 14.63 8.50 -6.99
CA LEU A 222 14.38 8.33 -8.42
C LEU A 222 14.15 9.68 -9.10
N LEU A 223 13.37 10.57 -8.48
CA LEU A 223 13.15 11.92 -9.00
C LEU A 223 14.48 12.70 -9.09
N LEU A 224 15.39 12.52 -8.14
CA LEU A 224 16.73 13.12 -8.19
C LEU A 224 17.58 12.68 -9.41
N LEU A 225 17.29 11.54 -10.05
CA LEU A 225 17.96 11.18 -11.31
C LEU A 225 17.56 12.08 -12.48
N ILE A 226 16.36 12.66 -12.42
CA ILE A 226 15.78 13.51 -13.47
C ILE A 226 16.00 15.00 -13.15
N THR A 227 16.06 15.35 -11.87
CA THR A 227 16.26 16.73 -11.41
C THR A 227 17.67 17.25 -11.75
N GLU A 228 17.76 18.52 -12.14
CA GLU A 228 19.05 19.19 -12.35
C GLU A 228 19.80 19.39 -11.01
N GLN A 229 21.13 19.26 -11.03
CA GLN A 229 21.98 19.32 -9.83
C GLN A 229 21.81 20.62 -9.01
N GLN A 230 21.51 21.74 -9.66
CA GLN A 230 21.32 23.04 -9.01
C GLN A 230 20.01 23.10 -8.20
N ALA A 231 19.03 22.28 -8.57
CA ALA A 231 17.71 22.22 -7.94
C ALA A 231 17.63 21.14 -6.85
N TYR A 232 18.75 20.52 -6.46
CA TYR A 232 18.76 19.49 -5.43
C TYR A 232 18.32 20.08 -4.08
N PRO A 233 17.30 19.51 -3.44
CA PRO A 233 16.92 19.94 -2.11
C PRO A 233 18.08 19.65 -1.14
N PRO A 234 18.35 20.51 -0.14
CA PRO A 234 19.39 20.34 0.85
C PRO A 234 18.99 19.28 1.90
N THR A 235 18.76 18.04 1.47
CA THR A 235 18.43 16.93 2.39
C THR A 235 19.69 16.41 3.10
N HIS A 236 19.49 15.72 4.21
CA HIS A 236 20.56 15.20 5.07
C HIS A 236 21.51 14.23 4.34
N TYR A 237 20.97 13.36 3.49
CA TYR A 237 21.75 12.35 2.76
C TYR A 237 22.54 12.92 1.58
N ILE A 238 22.02 13.93 0.87
CA ILE A 238 22.72 14.58 -0.26
C ILE A 238 24.00 15.28 0.19
N ARG A 239 24.06 15.76 1.43
CA ARG A 239 25.26 16.41 2.00
C ARG A 239 26.36 15.44 2.42
N ARG A 240 26.00 14.21 2.79
CA ARG A 240 26.93 13.23 3.37
C ARG A 240 27.47 12.23 2.35
N VAL A 241 26.73 11.97 1.28
CA VAL A 241 27.03 10.92 0.31
C VAL A 241 27.36 11.54 -1.05
N PRO A 242 28.46 11.13 -1.72
CA PRO A 242 28.73 11.61 -3.06
C PRO A 242 27.64 11.17 -4.04
N GLN A 243 27.19 12.08 -4.92
CA GLN A 243 26.07 11.88 -5.83
C GLN A 243 26.16 10.60 -6.67
N ARG A 244 27.37 10.27 -7.17
CA ARG A 244 27.59 9.04 -7.95
C ARG A 244 27.19 7.77 -7.19
N LYS A 245 27.40 7.73 -5.87
CA LYS A 245 27.02 6.59 -5.03
C LYS A 245 25.51 6.55 -4.79
N VAL A 246 24.87 7.71 -4.67
CA VAL A 246 23.40 7.81 -4.60
C VAL A 246 22.77 7.27 -5.89
N HIS A 247 23.25 7.71 -7.06
CA HIS A 247 22.73 7.25 -8.35
C HIS A 247 23.02 5.77 -8.63
N LEU A 248 24.19 5.26 -8.22
CA LEU A 248 24.51 3.84 -8.29
C LEU A 248 23.52 3.01 -7.45
N PHE A 249 23.24 3.47 -6.23
CA PHE A 249 22.30 2.81 -5.33
C PHE A 249 20.88 2.79 -5.89
N THR A 250 20.39 3.93 -6.37
CA THR A 250 19.04 4.01 -6.96
C THR A 250 18.91 3.20 -8.24
N THR A 251 19.95 3.14 -9.07
CA THR A 251 19.95 2.30 -10.29
C THR A 251 19.89 0.82 -9.92
N CYS A 252 20.59 0.41 -8.86
CA CYS A 252 20.50 -0.95 -8.33
C CYS A 252 19.09 -1.28 -7.82
N GLN A 253 18.47 -0.37 -7.05
CA GLN A 253 17.08 -0.54 -6.59
C GLN A 253 16.09 -0.61 -7.75
N LEU A 254 16.26 0.24 -8.77
CA LEU A 254 15.42 0.22 -9.98
C LEU A 254 15.59 -1.08 -10.76
N THR A 255 16.81 -1.62 -10.84
CA THR A 255 17.07 -2.93 -11.46
C THR A 255 16.35 -4.04 -10.69
N GLN A 256 16.41 -4.04 -9.36
CA GLN A 256 15.67 -5.01 -8.52
C GLN A 256 14.16 -4.89 -8.72
N LEU A 257 13.63 -3.66 -8.79
CA LEU A 257 12.21 -3.42 -9.06
C LEU A 257 11.80 -3.94 -10.44
N ILE A 258 12.59 -3.71 -11.49
CA ILE A 258 12.32 -4.21 -12.84
C ILE A 258 12.30 -5.74 -12.85
N ILE A 259 13.28 -6.38 -12.20
CA ILE A 259 13.31 -7.84 -12.06
C ILE A 259 12.04 -8.33 -11.37
N LEU A 260 11.66 -7.71 -10.25
CA LEU A 260 10.44 -8.05 -9.51
C LEU A 260 9.18 -7.90 -10.37
N CYS A 261 9.06 -6.79 -11.11
CA CYS A 261 7.94 -6.54 -12.02
C CYS A 261 7.89 -7.55 -13.18
N ALA A 262 9.04 -7.98 -13.71
CA ALA A 262 9.09 -8.98 -14.78
C ALA A 262 8.55 -10.35 -14.32
N PHE A 263 8.83 -10.75 -13.07
CA PHE A 263 8.26 -11.97 -12.49
C PHE A 263 6.78 -11.80 -12.11
N GLY A 264 6.39 -10.65 -11.55
CA GLY A 264 5.02 -10.39 -11.09
C GLY A 264 4.00 -10.15 -12.22
N PHE A 265 4.41 -9.54 -13.34
CA PHE A 265 3.53 -9.33 -14.51
C PHE A 265 3.64 -10.43 -15.56
N SER A 266 4.27 -11.55 -15.23
CA SER A 266 4.42 -12.67 -16.16
C SER A 266 3.06 -13.31 -16.46
N PRO A 267 2.75 -13.66 -17.73
CA PRO A 267 1.50 -14.30 -18.08
C PRO A 267 1.39 -15.75 -17.58
N TYR A 268 2.49 -16.35 -17.11
CA TYR A 268 2.55 -17.73 -16.66
C TYR A 268 2.35 -17.82 -15.14
N PRO A 269 1.28 -18.48 -14.63
CA PRO A 269 1.02 -18.59 -13.19
C PRO A 269 2.15 -19.27 -12.39
N PHE A 270 2.90 -20.16 -13.04
CA PHE A 270 4.07 -20.82 -12.43
C PHE A 270 5.21 -19.85 -12.11
N ILE A 271 5.37 -18.79 -12.91
CA ILE A 271 6.42 -17.77 -12.71
C ILE A 271 6.00 -16.82 -11.58
N GLU A 272 4.72 -16.48 -11.51
CA GLU A 272 4.14 -15.66 -10.43
C GLU A 272 4.35 -16.33 -9.06
N MET A 273 4.27 -17.66 -8.98
CA MET A 273 4.53 -18.41 -7.74
C MET A 273 5.95 -18.20 -7.17
N ILE A 274 6.93 -17.89 -8.03
CA ILE A 274 8.33 -17.68 -7.64
C ILE A 274 8.57 -16.26 -7.09
N PHE A 275 7.64 -15.34 -7.31
CA PHE A 275 7.72 -13.94 -6.87
C PHE A 275 8.14 -13.75 -5.39
N PRO A 276 7.56 -14.47 -4.40
CA PRO A 276 7.91 -14.30 -3.00
C PRO A 276 9.36 -14.71 -2.70
N ILE A 277 9.83 -15.76 -3.38
CA ILE A 277 11.19 -16.30 -3.25
C ILE A 277 12.20 -15.29 -3.81
N VAL A 278 11.89 -14.69 -4.96
CA VAL A 278 12.72 -13.63 -5.57
C VAL A 278 12.78 -12.39 -4.66
N CYS A 279 11.64 -11.98 -4.09
CA CYS A 279 11.60 -10.88 -3.13
C CYS A 279 12.49 -11.15 -1.92
N PHE A 280 12.42 -12.37 -1.35
CA PHE A 280 13.29 -12.76 -0.25
C PHE A 280 14.77 -12.79 -0.65
N LEU A 281 15.11 -13.24 -1.87
CA LEU A 281 16.49 -13.27 -2.36
C LEU A 281 17.12 -11.86 -2.46
N PHE A 282 16.32 -10.80 -2.54
CA PHE A 282 16.85 -9.43 -2.49
C PHE A 282 17.38 -9.02 -1.10
N LEU A 283 16.91 -9.64 -0.01
CA LEU A 283 17.42 -9.38 1.35
C LEU A 283 18.92 -9.75 1.50
N PRO A 284 19.39 -10.97 1.16
CA PRO A 284 20.80 -11.29 1.21
C PRO A 284 21.61 -10.51 0.17
N VAL A 285 21.06 -10.20 -1.01
CA VAL A 285 21.72 -9.30 -1.98
C VAL A 285 21.99 -7.93 -1.33
N ARG A 286 21.02 -7.38 -0.58
CA ARG A 286 21.22 -6.16 0.20
C ARG A 286 22.30 -6.32 1.27
N HIS A 287 22.28 -7.40 2.05
CA HIS A 287 23.19 -7.55 3.18
C HIS A 287 24.62 -7.98 2.81
N LEU A 288 24.82 -8.64 1.67
CA LEU A 288 26.12 -9.18 1.27
C LEU A 288 26.75 -8.41 0.10
N LEU A 289 25.93 -7.97 -0.86
CA LEU A 289 26.41 -7.46 -2.15
C LEU A 289 26.54 -5.94 -2.12
N ILE A 290 25.58 -5.23 -1.50
CA ILE A 290 25.61 -3.77 -1.42
C ILE A 290 26.75 -3.22 -0.54
N PRO A 291 27.09 -3.81 0.63
CA PRO A 291 28.19 -3.30 1.46
C PRO A 291 29.57 -3.53 0.86
N ARG A 292 29.69 -4.40 -0.17
CA ARG A 292 30.92 -4.55 -0.95
C ARG A 292 31.09 -3.44 -2.01
N ILE A 293 30.02 -2.76 -2.39
CA ILE A 293 30.01 -1.76 -3.47
C ILE A 293 29.98 -0.32 -2.91
N ILE A 294 29.36 -0.13 -1.74
CA ILE A 294 29.16 1.16 -1.08
C ILE A 294 29.60 1.04 0.38
N ASP A 295 30.43 1.97 0.84
CA ASP A 295 30.88 1.98 2.24
C ASP A 295 29.68 2.09 3.21
N TYR A 296 29.77 1.37 4.33
CA TYR A 296 28.74 1.34 5.38
C TYR A 296 28.30 2.75 5.84
N LYS A 297 29.24 3.70 5.94
CA LYS A 297 28.95 5.09 6.33
C LYS A 297 27.96 5.78 5.38
N TYR A 298 28.00 5.47 4.09
CA TYR A 298 27.10 6.03 3.10
C TYR A 298 25.76 5.30 3.07
N LEU A 299 25.75 4.00 3.33
CA LEU A 299 24.53 3.20 3.46
C LEU A 299 23.68 3.65 4.66
N ASP A 300 24.29 3.88 5.82
CA ASP A 300 23.56 4.36 7.01
C ASP A 300 22.94 5.74 6.78
N ALA A 301 23.62 6.62 6.02
CA ALA A 301 23.08 7.91 5.63
C ALA A 301 21.94 7.81 4.61
N LEU A 302 21.92 6.77 3.76
CA LEU A 302 20.89 6.53 2.73
C LEU A 302 19.66 5.81 3.26
N ASP A 303 19.79 5.04 4.33
CA ASP A 303 18.71 4.25 4.95
C ASP A 303 17.99 5.00 6.09
N GLY A 304 18.38 6.26 6.36
CA GLY A 304 17.67 7.14 7.30
C GLY A 304 17.66 6.64 8.76
N ARG A 305 18.57 5.71 9.13
CA ARG A 305 18.74 5.28 10.52
C ARG A 305 19.32 6.43 11.33
N HIS A 306 18.43 7.12 12.03
CA HIS A 306 18.75 8.01 13.14
C HIS A 306 18.58 7.28 14.46
#